data_AF-A0A3D6BNV6-F1
#
_entry.id   AF-A0A3D6BNV6-F1
#
_cell.length_a   1.000
_cell.length_b   1.000
_cell.length_c   1.000
_cell.angle_alpha   90.00
_cell.angle_beta   90.00
_cell.angle_gamma   90.00
#
_symmetry.space_group_name_H-M   'P 1'
#
loop_
_entity.id
_entity.type
_entity.pdbx_description
1 polymer ?
#
loop_
_entity_poly.entity_id
_entity_poly.type
_entity_poly.pdbx_seq_one_letter_code
_entity_poly.pdbx_strand_id
1 'polypeptide(L)'
;ENKYKDAAAISEGQDIISHYIANFAKIANGTIYPIGKERYENELSKDDALIKVDETTTAMSIPLIKDNFKKCLSLYIKNFSYGFENSKYVLLFVILFLFGISKINVSNINRFKAIAFVTCITISNIAIVAVGMHTLKRFTFYNDWVLFFVIFILLNSISTYYITQRKVHK
;
A
#
# COMPACT_ATOMS: atom_id res chain seq x y z
N GLU A 1 -4.80 9.17 -39.86
CA GLU A 1 -3.59 8.36 -39.58
C GLU A 1 -2.70 9.16 -38.63
N ASN A 2 -2.91 9.02 -37.31
CA ASN A 2 -2.15 9.78 -36.31
C ASN A 2 -1.01 8.89 -35.79
N LYS A 3 0.20 9.16 -36.28
CA LYS A 3 1.47 8.63 -35.79
C LYS A 3 1.64 9.01 -34.32
N TYR A 4 1.20 8.14 -33.41
CA TYR A 4 1.73 8.11 -32.05
C TYR A 4 3.20 7.73 -32.17
N LYS A 5 4.08 8.73 -32.06
CA LYS A 5 5.52 8.54 -32.10
C LYS A 5 5.92 7.63 -30.94
N ASP A 6 6.41 6.45 -31.28
CA ASP A 6 7.15 5.50 -30.43
C ASP A 6 8.48 6.05 -29.88
N ALA A 7 8.63 7.38 -29.77
CA ALA A 7 9.85 8.07 -29.36
C ALA A 7 9.88 8.41 -27.85
N ALA A 8 8.93 7.92 -27.05
CA ALA A 8 8.96 8.10 -25.59
C ALA A 8 9.80 7.04 -24.86
N ALA A 9 10.38 6.09 -25.59
CA ALA A 9 11.38 5.17 -25.08
C ALA A 9 12.73 5.52 -25.71
N ILE A 10 13.60 6.19 -24.95
CA ILE A 10 15.06 6.03 -24.85
C ILE A 10 15.72 7.37 -24.45
N SER A 11 16.02 7.44 -23.15
CA SER A 11 17.23 8.02 -22.53
C SER A 11 17.65 9.46 -22.85
N GLU A 12 17.21 10.41 -22.01
CA GLU A 12 18.04 11.51 -21.52
C GLU A 12 17.69 11.82 -20.05
N GLY A 13 18.51 11.34 -19.11
CA GLY A 13 18.83 12.03 -17.84
C GLY A 13 17.74 12.45 -16.85
N GLN A 14 16.46 12.15 -17.04
CA GLN A 14 15.42 12.37 -16.03
C GLN A 14 14.60 11.09 -15.84
N ASP A 15 14.75 10.52 -14.66
CA ASP A 15 14.06 9.36 -14.15
C ASP A 15 12.58 9.32 -14.61
N ILE A 16 12.21 8.28 -15.35
CA ILE A 16 10.87 8.06 -15.90
C ILE A 16 9.82 8.14 -14.78
N ILE A 17 10.21 7.72 -13.56
CA ILE A 17 9.37 7.81 -12.37
C ILE A 17 9.15 9.27 -11.98
N SER A 18 10.17 10.13 -12.05
CA SER A 18 10.06 11.57 -11.79
C SER A 18 9.14 12.27 -12.79
N HIS A 19 9.21 11.92 -14.09
CA HIS A 19 8.27 12.45 -15.09
C HIS A 19 6.83 12.00 -14.83
N TYR A 20 6.64 10.73 -14.47
CA TYR A 20 5.34 10.18 -14.10
C TYR A 20 4.77 10.85 -12.86
N ILE A 21 5.56 11.06 -11.80
CA ILE A 21 5.15 11.76 -10.57
C ILE A 21 4.75 13.21 -10.88
N ALA A 22 5.57 13.94 -11.64
CA ALA A 22 5.32 15.35 -11.98
C ALA A 22 4.05 15.54 -12.81
N ASN A 23 3.71 14.57 -13.64
CA ASN A 23 2.54 14.62 -14.52
C ASN A 23 1.38 13.73 -14.04
N PHE A 24 1.47 13.13 -12.84
CA PHE A 24 0.51 12.14 -12.35
C PHE A 24 -0.92 12.68 -12.37
N ALA A 25 -1.13 13.90 -11.86
CA ALA A 25 -2.44 14.54 -11.86
C ALA A 25 -2.96 14.78 -13.29
N LYS A 26 -2.09 15.16 -14.23
CA LYS A 26 -2.46 15.39 -15.63
C LYS A 26 -2.76 14.09 -16.37
N ILE A 27 -2.05 13.01 -16.05
CA ILE A 27 -2.26 11.66 -16.61
C ILE A 27 -3.54 11.04 -16.05
N ALA A 28 -3.74 11.12 -14.74
CA ALA A 28 -4.90 10.54 -14.06
C ALA A 28 -6.20 11.31 -14.37
N ASN A 29 -6.14 12.64 -14.45
CA ASN A 29 -7.32 13.48 -14.66
C ASN A 29 -7.52 13.87 -16.13
N GLY A 30 -6.57 13.59 -17.02
CA GLY A 30 -6.58 14.09 -18.41
C GLY A 30 -7.75 13.64 -19.28
N THR A 31 -8.50 12.63 -18.86
CA THR A 31 -9.67 12.10 -19.59
C THR A 31 -10.99 12.64 -19.06
N ILE A 32 -11.25 12.53 -17.75
CA ILE A 32 -12.58 12.87 -17.20
C ILE A 32 -12.69 14.36 -16.83
N TYR A 33 -11.59 14.98 -16.40
CA TYR A 33 -11.58 16.36 -15.94
C TYR A 33 -11.92 17.37 -17.06
N PRO A 34 -11.34 17.30 -18.28
CA PRO A 34 -11.68 18.24 -19.34
C PRO A 34 -13.16 18.15 -19.77
N ILE A 35 -13.69 16.93 -19.84
CA ILE A 35 -15.09 16.66 -20.22
C ILE A 35 -16.05 17.15 -19.14
N GLY A 36 -15.72 16.91 -17.87
CA GLY A 36 -16.50 17.41 -16.74
C GLY A 36 -16.49 18.94 -16.67
N LYS A 37 -15.32 19.54 -16.89
CA LYS A 37 -15.14 20.99 -16.93
C LYS A 37 -15.99 21.65 -18.01
N GLU A 38 -15.94 21.13 -19.24
CA GLU A 38 -16.78 21.62 -20.35
C GLU A 38 -18.28 21.50 -20.07
N ARG A 39 -18.69 20.45 -19.36
CA ARG A 39 -20.10 20.20 -19.03
C ARG A 39 -20.64 21.12 -17.94
N TYR A 40 -19.87 21.42 -16.89
CA TYR A 40 -20.38 22.13 -15.71
C TYR A 40 -19.93 23.60 -15.61
N GLU A 41 -18.83 24.03 -16.24
CA GLU A 41 -18.39 25.44 -16.18
C GLU A 41 -19.28 26.41 -16.97
N ASN A 42 -20.14 25.90 -17.86
CA ASN A 42 -21.13 26.74 -18.56
C ASN A 42 -22.32 27.11 -17.68
N GLU A 43 -22.55 26.38 -16.58
CA GLU A 43 -23.73 26.53 -15.71
C GLU A 43 -23.36 26.94 -14.27
N LEU A 44 -22.13 26.66 -13.83
CA LEU A 44 -21.67 26.86 -12.45
C LEU A 44 -20.38 27.69 -12.39
N SER A 45 -20.15 28.31 -11.22
CA SER A 45 -18.83 28.89 -10.89
C SER A 45 -17.74 27.83 -10.99
N LYS A 46 -16.50 28.24 -11.27
CA LYS A 46 -15.37 27.31 -11.46
C LYS A 46 -15.22 26.34 -10.29
N ASP A 47 -15.33 26.82 -9.05
CA ASP A 47 -15.19 25.98 -7.86
C ASP A 47 -16.34 24.97 -7.72
N ASP A 48 -17.58 25.41 -7.98
CA ASP A 48 -18.76 24.55 -7.91
C ASP A 48 -18.78 23.51 -9.04
N ALA A 49 -18.27 23.88 -10.23
CA ALA A 49 -18.08 22.95 -11.34
C ALA A 49 -17.07 21.85 -10.98
N LEU A 50 -15.98 22.18 -10.28
CA LEU A 50 -14.99 21.19 -9.83
C LEU A 50 -15.60 20.23 -8.81
N ILE A 51 -16.37 20.73 -7.84
CA ILE A 51 -17.09 19.91 -6.87
C ILE A 51 -18.07 18.98 -7.59
N LYS A 52 -18.79 19.49 -8.59
CA LYS A 52 -19.77 18.69 -9.34
C LYS A 52 -19.13 17.60 -10.19
N VAL A 53 -17.96 17.88 -10.78
CA VAL A 53 -17.16 16.88 -11.46
C VAL A 53 -16.74 15.77 -10.50
N ASP A 54 -16.25 16.12 -9.31
CA ASP A 54 -15.81 15.15 -8.30
C ASP A 54 -16.96 14.26 -7.80
N GLU A 55 -18.12 14.85 -7.48
CA GLU A 55 -19.35 14.12 -7.14
C GLU A 55 -19.75 13.14 -8.23
N THR A 56 -19.70 13.59 -9.49
CA THR A 56 -20.09 12.80 -10.65
C THR A 56 -19.11 11.65 -10.87
N THR A 57 -17.81 11.90 -10.77
CA THR A 57 -16.78 10.85 -10.87
C THR A 57 -16.87 9.83 -9.74
N THR A 58 -17.15 10.29 -8.52
CA THR A 58 -17.34 9.42 -7.37
C THR A 58 -18.59 8.55 -7.54
N ALA A 59 -19.70 9.12 -7.99
CA ALA A 59 -20.93 8.38 -8.29
C ALA A 59 -20.73 7.33 -9.40
N MET A 60 -19.88 7.62 -10.40
CA MET A 60 -19.53 6.67 -11.47
C MET A 60 -18.57 5.57 -11.00
N SER A 61 -17.72 5.83 -10.00
CA SER A 61 -16.71 4.87 -9.55
C SER A 61 -17.31 3.58 -8.98
N ILE A 62 -18.33 3.67 -8.13
CA ILE A 62 -18.97 2.51 -7.48
C ILE A 62 -19.59 1.52 -8.48
N PRO A 63 -20.45 1.93 -9.43
CA PRO A 63 -21.01 1.01 -10.42
C PRO A 63 -19.92 0.42 -11.33
N LEU A 64 -18.93 1.21 -11.76
CA LEU A 64 -17.82 0.71 -12.57
C LEU A 64 -16.99 -0.36 -11.85
N ILE A 65 -16.74 -0.18 -10.55
CA ILE A 65 -16.06 -1.16 -9.70
C ILE A 65 -16.90 -2.44 -9.58
N LYS A 66 -18.22 -2.33 -9.40
CA LYS A 66 -19.11 -3.50 -9.31
C LYS A 66 -19.15 -4.27 -10.63
N ASP A 67 -19.29 -3.58 -11.75
CA ASP A 67 -19.37 -4.20 -13.08
C ASP A 67 -18.04 -4.83 -13.50
N ASN A 68 -16.90 -4.28 -13.05
CA ASN A 68 -15.57 -4.79 -13.36
C ASN A 68 -14.85 -5.41 -12.15
N PHE A 69 -15.60 -5.86 -11.14
CA PHE A 69 -15.03 -6.27 -9.86
C PHE A 69 -13.90 -7.32 -10.00
N LYS A 70 -14.07 -8.30 -10.89
CA LYS A 70 -13.04 -9.32 -11.15
C LYS A 70 -11.73 -8.72 -11.69
N LYS A 71 -11.83 -7.73 -12.58
CA LYS A 71 -10.65 -7.05 -13.16
C LYS A 71 -9.99 -6.14 -12.12
N CYS A 72 -10.78 -5.39 -11.35
CA CYS A 72 -10.30 -4.58 -10.24
C CYS A 72 -9.60 -5.44 -9.18
N LEU A 73 -10.18 -6.59 -8.82
CA LEU A 73 -9.57 -7.54 -7.89
C LEU A 73 -8.28 -8.15 -8.46
N SER A 74 -8.24 -8.49 -9.75
CA SER A 74 -7.01 -8.99 -10.39
C SER A 74 -5.90 -7.94 -10.39
N LEU A 75 -6.23 -6.68 -10.68
CA LEU A 75 -5.27 -5.57 -10.59
C LEU A 75 -4.79 -5.36 -9.15
N TYR A 76 -5.71 -5.40 -8.19
CA TYR A 76 -5.38 -5.31 -6.77
C TYR A 76 -4.42 -6.42 -6.33
N ILE A 77 -4.71 -7.68 -6.67
CA ILE A 77 -3.84 -8.82 -6.34
C ILE A 77 -2.48 -8.66 -7.02
N LYS A 78 -2.42 -8.20 -8.28
CA LYS A 78 -1.14 -7.92 -8.95
C LYS A 78 -0.35 -6.82 -8.24
N ASN A 79 -0.98 -5.70 -7.91
CA ASN A 79 -0.34 -4.59 -7.19
C ASN A 79 0.15 -5.03 -5.80
N PHE A 80 -0.64 -5.86 -5.13
CA PHE A 80 -0.29 -6.45 -3.84
C PHE A 80 0.92 -7.37 -3.97
N SER A 81 0.91 -8.30 -4.94
CA SER A 81 2.04 -9.19 -5.22
C SER A 81 3.30 -8.42 -5.61
N TYR A 82 3.21 -7.35 -6.40
CA TYR A 82 4.35 -6.47 -6.71
C TYR A 82 4.89 -5.72 -5.49
N GLY A 83 4.00 -5.34 -4.55
CA GLY A 83 4.41 -4.82 -3.25
C GLY A 83 5.18 -5.85 -2.42
N PHE A 84 4.80 -7.13 -2.55
CA PHE A 84 5.45 -8.25 -1.89
C PHE A 84 6.80 -8.58 -2.54
N GLU A 85 6.88 -8.66 -3.86
CA GLU A 85 8.07 -9.00 -4.64
C GLU A 85 9.20 -7.96 -4.48
N ASN A 86 8.83 -6.69 -4.32
CA ASN A 86 9.80 -5.61 -4.06
C ASN A 86 10.28 -5.52 -2.61
N SER A 87 9.59 -6.15 -1.65
CA SER A 87 9.94 -6.07 -0.23
C SER A 87 10.66 -7.34 0.21
N LYS A 88 11.99 -7.23 0.33
CA LYS A 88 12.91 -8.31 0.72
C LYS A 88 12.54 -9.02 2.02
N TYR A 89 11.71 -8.41 2.86
CA TYR A 89 11.37 -8.87 4.21
C TYR A 89 9.94 -9.42 4.34
N VAL A 90 9.18 -9.48 3.26
CA VAL A 90 7.79 -9.95 3.24
C VAL A 90 7.63 -11.38 3.75
N LEU A 91 8.47 -12.30 3.27
CA LEU A 91 8.42 -13.69 3.70
C LEU A 91 8.64 -13.81 5.21
N LEU A 92 9.55 -12.98 5.75
CA LEU A 92 9.81 -12.89 7.17
C LEU A 92 8.59 -12.36 7.93
N PHE A 93 7.91 -11.33 7.43
CA PHE A 93 6.66 -10.82 8.04
C PHE A 93 5.55 -11.88 8.05
N VAL A 94 5.39 -12.66 6.96
CA VAL A 94 4.42 -13.76 6.89
C VAL A 94 4.75 -14.85 7.92
N ILE A 95 6.02 -15.24 8.03
CA ILE A 95 6.47 -16.22 9.03
C ILE A 95 6.22 -15.72 10.45
N LEU A 96 6.56 -14.46 10.74
CA LEU A 96 6.35 -13.85 12.06
C LEU A 96 4.87 -13.72 12.42
N PHE A 97 4.02 -13.42 11.43
CA PHE A 97 2.58 -13.36 11.60
C PHE A 97 2.00 -14.74 11.90
N LEU A 98 2.35 -15.77 11.11
CA LEU A 98 1.93 -17.15 11.35
C LEU A 98 2.42 -17.66 12.70
N PHE A 99 3.65 -17.34 13.07
CA PHE A 99 4.22 -17.67 14.37
C PHE A 99 3.46 -17.00 15.52
N GLY A 100 3.17 -15.70 15.42
CA GLY A 100 2.38 -14.95 16.40
C GLY A 100 0.97 -15.51 16.58
N ILE A 101 0.29 -15.86 15.48
CA ILE A 101 -1.05 -16.47 15.52
C ILE A 101 -1.01 -17.87 16.12
N SER A 102 -0.05 -18.71 15.74
CA SER A 102 0.06 -20.10 16.24
C SER A 102 0.20 -20.19 17.76
N LYS A 103 0.76 -19.14 18.39
CA LYS A 103 0.99 -19.06 19.84
C LYS A 103 -0.02 -18.16 20.56
N ILE A 104 -1.08 -17.70 19.89
CA ILE A 104 -2.06 -16.77 20.47
C ILE A 104 -2.95 -17.42 21.56
N ASN A 105 -3.19 -18.73 21.43
CA ASN A 105 -4.05 -19.52 22.33
C ASN A 105 -3.27 -20.23 23.46
N VAL A 106 -1.93 -20.19 23.43
CA VAL A 106 -1.08 -20.77 24.49
C VAL A 106 -0.76 -19.66 25.49
N SER A 107 -0.94 -19.95 26.79
CA SER A 107 -1.16 -18.93 27.82
C SER A 107 -0.06 -17.87 27.96
N ASN A 108 -0.55 -16.65 28.26
CA ASN A 108 0.09 -15.57 29.01
C ASN A 108 1.41 -14.97 28.53
N ILE A 109 1.47 -14.53 27.27
CA ILE A 109 2.51 -13.58 26.86
C ILE A 109 1.89 -12.52 25.93
N ASN A 110 1.56 -11.34 26.49
CA ASN A 110 1.14 -10.13 25.74
C ASN A 110 2.09 -9.81 24.56
N ARG A 111 3.33 -10.29 24.62
CA ARG A 111 4.37 -10.12 23.60
C ARG A 111 4.05 -10.86 22.29
N PHE A 112 3.50 -12.07 22.32
CA PHE A 112 3.12 -12.78 21.07
C PHE A 112 1.91 -12.11 20.39
N LYS A 113 0.97 -11.61 21.20
CA LYS A 113 -0.15 -10.78 20.70
C LYS A 113 0.38 -9.47 20.08
N ALA A 114 1.38 -8.83 20.70
CA ALA A 114 2.01 -7.64 20.15
C ALA A 114 2.72 -7.93 18.81
N ILE A 115 3.46 -9.05 18.69
CA ILE A 115 4.09 -9.47 17.43
C ILE A 115 3.03 -9.70 16.34
N ALA A 116 1.95 -10.43 16.64
CA ALA A 116 0.86 -10.67 15.68
C ALA A 116 0.16 -9.37 15.26
N PHE A 117 -0.11 -8.46 16.20
CA PHE A 117 -0.76 -7.18 15.93
C PHE A 117 0.09 -6.28 15.03
N VAL A 118 1.38 -6.18 15.34
CA VAL A 118 2.32 -5.30 14.63
C VAL A 118 2.64 -5.81 13.23
N THR A 119 2.76 -7.12 13.06
CA THR A 119 2.88 -7.74 11.73
C THR A 119 1.61 -7.62 10.91
N CYS A 120 0.44 -7.72 11.54
CA CYS A 120 -0.86 -7.47 10.91
C CYS A 120 -0.95 -6.04 10.36
N ILE A 121 -0.64 -5.03 11.18
CA ILE A 121 -0.63 -3.61 10.77
C ILE A 121 0.27 -3.40 9.54
N THR A 122 1.44 -4.03 9.53
CA THR A 122 2.40 -3.90 8.43
C THR A 122 1.84 -4.49 7.14
N ILE A 123 1.22 -5.68 7.20
CA ILE A 123 0.58 -6.34 6.06
C ILE A 123 -0.64 -5.52 5.59
N SER A 124 -1.45 -5.02 6.52
CA SER A 124 -2.59 -4.16 6.22
C SER A 124 -2.17 -2.85 5.55
N ASN A 125 -1.04 -2.26 5.94
CA ASN A 125 -0.53 -1.07 5.25
C ASN A 125 -0.14 -1.39 3.80
N ILE A 126 0.52 -2.51 3.55
CA ILE A 126 0.84 -2.94 2.18
C ILE A 126 -0.44 -3.19 1.37
N ALA A 127 -1.46 -3.79 1.99
CA ALA A 127 -2.77 -4.01 1.39
C ALA A 127 -3.45 -2.68 0.99
N ILE A 128 -3.47 -1.68 1.88
CA ILE A 128 -4.06 -0.37 1.60
C ILE A 128 -3.35 0.33 0.43
N VAL A 129 -2.01 0.31 0.42
CA VAL A 129 -1.23 0.92 -0.66
C VAL A 129 -1.50 0.25 -2.01
N ALA A 130 -1.67 -1.08 -2.03
CA ALA A 130 -1.97 -1.84 -3.25
C ALA A 130 -3.33 -1.50 -3.88
N VAL A 131 -4.28 -0.94 -3.10
CA VAL A 131 -5.57 -0.42 -3.64
C VAL A 131 -5.34 0.82 -4.48
N GLY A 132 -4.52 1.75 -4.00
CA GLY A 132 -4.40 3.09 -4.60
C GLY A 132 -3.48 3.15 -5.81
N MET A 133 -2.41 2.36 -5.85
CA MET A 133 -1.41 2.45 -6.90
C MET A 133 -0.54 1.19 -7.01
N HIS A 134 0.21 1.08 -8.11
CA HIS A 134 1.34 0.15 -8.15
C HIS A 134 2.27 0.47 -6.98
N THR A 135 2.45 -0.49 -6.08
CA THR A 135 3.14 -0.29 -4.80
C THR A 135 4.55 0.26 -5.00
N LEU A 136 4.73 1.57 -4.81
CA LEU A 136 6.04 2.21 -4.83
C LEU A 136 6.75 1.94 -3.49
N LYS A 137 8.04 1.58 -3.54
CA LYS A 137 8.88 1.27 -2.36
C LYS A 137 8.81 2.31 -1.25
N ARG A 138 8.54 3.58 -1.57
CA ARG A 138 8.45 4.66 -0.59
C ARG A 138 7.33 4.45 0.44
N PHE A 139 6.20 3.87 0.03
CA PHE A 139 5.04 3.70 0.93
C PHE A 139 5.16 2.48 1.84
N THR A 140 6.04 1.53 1.51
CA THR A 140 6.33 0.35 2.33
C THR A 140 7.56 0.57 3.23
N PHE A 141 8.52 1.39 2.80
CA PHE A 141 9.75 1.70 3.55
C PHE A 141 9.50 2.28 4.95
N TYR A 142 8.48 3.14 5.11
CA TYR A 142 8.17 3.74 6.41
C TYR A 142 7.72 2.73 7.46
N ASN A 143 7.44 1.49 7.09
CA ASN A 143 7.09 0.42 8.02
C ASN A 143 8.22 -0.59 8.26
N ASP A 144 9.40 -0.39 7.68
CA ASP A 144 10.55 -1.29 7.91
C ASP A 144 11.03 -1.25 9.37
N TRP A 145 10.78 -0.15 10.12
CA TRP A 145 11.12 -0.06 11.54
C TRP A 145 10.43 -1.12 12.41
N VAL A 146 9.28 -1.63 11.94
CA VAL A 146 8.51 -2.68 12.60
C VAL A 146 9.34 -3.95 12.79
N LEU A 147 10.23 -4.25 11.84
CA LEU A 147 11.11 -5.42 11.93
C LEU A 147 12.06 -5.30 13.12
N PHE A 148 12.64 -4.12 13.37
CA PHE A 148 13.46 -3.86 14.55
C PHE A 148 12.65 -4.00 15.84
N PHE A 149 11.40 -3.52 15.85
CA PHE A 149 10.52 -3.67 17.01
C PHE A 149 10.26 -5.14 17.37
N VAL A 150 9.99 -5.98 16.36
CA VAL A 150 9.81 -7.43 16.57
C VAL A 150 11.09 -8.08 17.10
N ILE A 151 12.26 -7.73 16.55
CA ILE A 151 13.55 -8.22 17.04
C ILE A 151 13.75 -7.84 18.52
N PHE A 152 13.48 -6.60 18.91
CA PHE A 152 13.63 -6.17 20.30
C PHE A 152 12.70 -6.94 21.26
N ILE A 153 11.47 -7.23 20.85
CA ILE A 153 10.56 -8.05 21.65
C ILE A 153 11.12 -9.47 21.85
N LEU A 154 11.64 -10.08 20.78
CA LEU A 154 12.22 -11.43 20.84
C LEU A 154 13.47 -11.45 21.73
N LEU A 155 14.39 -10.49 21.57
CA LEU A 155 15.58 -10.36 22.41
C LEU A 155 15.22 -10.13 23.88
N ASN A 156 14.24 -9.28 24.17
CA ASN A 156 13.76 -9.06 25.54
C ASN A 156 13.17 -10.35 26.14
N SER A 157 12.46 -11.13 25.33
CA SER A 157 11.92 -12.42 25.76
C SER A 157 13.03 -13.42 26.11
N ILE A 158 14.06 -13.51 25.27
CA ILE A 158 15.22 -14.37 25.49
C ILE A 158 15.97 -13.94 26.76
N SER A 159 16.26 -12.65 26.90
CA SER A 159 16.95 -12.08 28.07
C SER A 159 16.21 -12.38 29.38
N THR A 160 14.89 -12.14 29.40
CA THR A 160 14.06 -12.42 30.58
C THR A 160 14.10 -13.90 30.96
N TYR A 161 14.03 -14.80 29.98
CA TYR A 161 14.12 -16.25 30.19
C TYR A 161 15.47 -16.65 30.81
N TYR A 162 16.59 -16.19 30.24
CA TYR A 162 17.93 -16.46 30.77
C TYR A 162 18.14 -15.92 32.20
N ILE A 163 17.66 -14.70 32.49
CA ILE A 163 17.74 -14.12 33.84
C ILE A 163 16.94 -14.94 34.85
N THR A 164 15.77 -15.45 34.45
CA THR A 164 14.89 -16.25 35.32
C THR A 164 15.55 -17.58 35.65
N GLN A 165 16.09 -18.29 34.65
CA GLN A 165 16.81 -19.55 34.87
C GLN A 165 18.04 -19.39 35.77
N ARG A 166 18.79 -18.28 35.60
CA ARG A 166 19.96 -17.99 36.44
C ARG A 166 19.61 -17.72 37.91
N LYS A 167 18.41 -17.20 38.20
CA LYS A 167 17.93 -16.99 39.58
C LYS A 167 17.45 -18.28 40.25
N VAL A 168 17.00 -19.27 39.49
CA VAL A 168 16.54 -20.57 40.01
C VAL A 168 17.72 -21.48 40.41
N HIS A 169 18.89 -21.29 39.79
CA HIS A 169 20.12 -22.04 40.06
C HIS A 169 21.10 -21.36 41.02
N LYS A 170 20.68 -20.31 41.74
CA LYS A 170 21.41 -19.67 42.84
C LYS A 170 20.65 -19.87 44.14
#